data_AF-A0A6B3H155-F1
#
_entry.id   AF-A0A6B3H155-F1
#
_cell.length_a   1.000
_cell.length_b   1.000
_cell.length_c   1.000
_cell.angle_alpha   90.00
_cell.angle_beta   90.00
_cell.angle_gamma   90.00
#
_symmetry.space_group_name_H-M   'P 1'
#
loop_
_entity.id
_entity.type
_entity.pdbx_description
1 polymer ?
#
loop_
_entity_poly.entity_id
_entity_poly.type
_entity_poly.pdbx_seq_one_letter_code
_entity_poly.pdbx_strand_id
1 'polypeptide(L)'
;HLPSLSRLAPGTRLIVPSGAVAAVPGLRALRRRRELLITEVRAGDEVRVGEVRVRAVPALHDGRRLPVGPRKVPALGYVVEGEARTYFAGDTGLYDEMAEAVGAVDVALLPVGGWG
;
A
#
# COMPACT_ATOMS: atom_id res chain seq x y z
N HIS A 1 -7.43 11.63 -4.63
CA HIS A 1 -7.34 10.28 -5.25
C HIS A 1 -8.68 9.58 -5.51
N LEU A 2 -9.77 9.82 -4.75
CA LEU A 2 -11.06 9.13 -4.98
C LEU A 2 -11.61 9.20 -6.42
N PRO A 3 -11.52 10.33 -7.15
CA PRO A 3 -11.96 10.38 -8.55
C PRO A 3 -11.16 9.49 -9.50
N SER A 4 -9.87 9.24 -9.20
CA SER A 4 -9.06 8.31 -9.98
C SER A 4 -9.45 6.87 -9.67
N LEU A 5 -9.64 6.54 -8.39
CA LEU A 5 -10.10 5.21 -7.96
C LEU A 5 -11.49 4.88 -8.51
N SER A 6 -12.37 5.87 -8.70
CA SER A 6 -13.67 5.66 -9.32
C SER A 6 -13.60 5.33 -10.81
N ARG A 7 -12.43 5.35 -11.46
CA ARG A 7 -12.27 4.92 -12.86
C ARG A 7 -11.93 3.44 -13.00
N LEU A 8 -11.57 2.77 -11.91
CA LEU A 8 -11.23 1.34 -11.92
C LEU A 8 -12.45 0.48 -12.28
N ALA A 9 -12.19 -0.64 -12.94
CA ALA A 9 -13.22 -1.59 -13.35
C ALA A 9 -13.90 -2.25 -12.13
N PRO A 10 -15.19 -2.62 -12.22
CA PRO A 10 -15.84 -3.41 -11.18
C PRO A 10 -15.07 -4.68 -10.83
N GLY A 11 -15.07 -5.06 -9.55
CA GLY A 11 -14.31 -6.22 -9.05
C GLY A 11 -12.80 -5.99 -8.89
N THR A 12 -12.27 -4.81 -9.27
CA THR A 12 -10.84 -4.49 -9.04
C THR A 12 -10.53 -4.54 -7.55
N ARG A 13 -9.43 -5.22 -7.20
CA ARG A 13 -8.94 -5.32 -5.83
C ARG A 13 -8.04 -4.15 -5.47
N LEU A 14 -8.34 -3.50 -4.34
CA LEU A 14 -7.49 -2.48 -3.74
C LEU A 14 -6.89 -3.03 -2.47
N ILE A 15 -5.58 -3.21 -2.46
CA ILE A 15 -4.80 -3.56 -1.28
C ILE A 15 -4.33 -2.23 -0.67
N VAL A 16 -4.74 -1.95 0.57
CA VAL A 16 -4.50 -0.67 1.23
C VAL A 16 -4.05 -0.88 2.67
N PRO A 17 -3.33 0.07 3.30
CA PRO A 17 -2.94 -0.10 4.69
C PRO A 17 -4.15 -0.16 5.63
N SER A 18 -4.02 -0.93 6.71
CA SER A 18 -5.04 -1.08 7.75
C SER A 18 -5.46 0.27 8.32
N GLY A 19 -6.77 0.55 8.33
CA GLY A 19 -7.34 1.82 8.76
C GLY A 19 -7.58 2.82 7.62
N ALA A 20 -7.19 2.50 6.37
CA ALA A 20 -7.46 3.34 5.21
C ALA A 20 -8.96 3.61 5.01
N VAL A 21 -9.84 2.62 5.21
CA VAL A 21 -11.29 2.82 5.07
C VAL A 21 -11.85 3.77 6.12
N ALA A 22 -11.29 3.74 7.33
CA ALA A 22 -11.64 4.68 8.38
C ALA A 22 -11.10 6.09 8.08
N ALA A 23 -9.85 6.22 7.63
CA ALA A 23 -9.23 7.49 7.29
C ALA A 23 -9.83 8.13 6.03
N VAL A 24 -10.31 7.33 5.09
CA VAL A 24 -10.91 7.79 3.83
C VAL A 24 -12.31 7.17 3.67
N PRO A 25 -13.35 7.74 4.31
CA PRO A 25 -14.71 7.19 4.27
C PRO A 25 -15.27 6.99 2.85
N GLY A 26 -14.81 7.78 1.87
CA GLY A 26 -15.17 7.65 0.46
C GLY A 26 -14.84 6.27 -0.15
N LEU A 27 -13.88 5.53 0.42
CA LEU A 27 -13.60 4.15 0.03
C LEU A 27 -14.81 3.23 0.24
N ARG A 28 -15.64 3.47 1.27
CA ARG A 28 -16.90 2.71 1.48
C ARG A 28 -17.89 2.96 0.35
N ALA A 29 -17.96 4.19 -0.15
CA ALA A 29 -18.84 4.52 -1.28
C ALA A 29 -18.35 3.84 -2.56
N LEU A 30 -17.05 3.82 -2.81
CA LEU A 30 -16.48 3.13 -3.98
C LEU A 30 -16.67 1.62 -3.92
N ARG A 31 -16.47 0.98 -2.75
CA ARG A 31 -16.78 -0.43 -2.53
C ARG A 31 -18.20 -0.78 -2.96
N ARG A 32 -19.19 0.06 -2.64
CA ARG A 32 -20.59 -0.16 -3.00
C ARG A 32 -20.92 0.17 -4.45
N ARG A 33 -20.47 1.33 -4.94
CA ARG A 33 -20.87 1.86 -6.26
C ARG A 33 -20.11 1.24 -7.43
N ARG A 34 -18.92 0.69 -7.16
CA ARG A 34 -17.99 0.19 -8.18
C ARG A 34 -17.54 -1.23 -7.86
N GLU A 35 -18.17 -1.89 -6.89
CA GLU A 35 -17.88 -3.27 -6.51
C GLU A 35 -16.38 -3.52 -6.26
N LEU A 36 -15.67 -2.49 -5.78
CA LEU A 36 -14.24 -2.60 -5.51
C LEU A 36 -14.00 -3.48 -4.30
N LEU A 37 -13.04 -4.39 -4.43
CA LEU A 37 -12.70 -5.36 -3.38
C LEU A 37 -11.56 -4.77 -2.54
N ILE A 38 -11.91 -4.17 -1.40
CA ILE A 38 -10.94 -3.50 -0.53
C ILE A 38 -10.39 -4.50 0.49
N THR A 39 -9.06 -4.68 0.48
CA THR A 39 -8.31 -5.51 1.43
C THR A 39 -7.38 -4.61 2.23
N GLU A 40 -7.63 -4.49 3.52
CA GLU A 40 -6.78 -3.75 4.46
C GLU A 40 -5.66 -4.67 4.99
N VAL A 41 -4.41 -4.23 4.90
CA VAL A 41 -3.21 -5.01 5.27
C VAL A 41 -2.29 -4.28 6.24
N ARG A 42 -1.49 -5.05 6.98
CA ARG A 42 -0.39 -4.61 7.84
C ARG A 42 0.93 -5.16 7.30
N ALA A 43 2.06 -4.61 7.76
CA ALA A 43 3.36 -5.19 7.45
C ALA A 43 3.40 -6.66 7.90
N GLY A 44 3.91 -7.54 7.04
CA GLY A 44 3.89 -8.99 7.23
C GLY A 44 2.72 -9.69 6.53
N ASP A 45 1.63 -8.98 6.21
CA ASP A 45 0.50 -9.59 5.51
C ASP A 45 0.84 -9.90 4.05
N GLU A 46 0.22 -10.95 3.53
CA GLU A 46 0.32 -11.41 2.15
C GLU A 46 -1.08 -11.50 1.51
N VAL A 47 -1.19 -11.04 0.27
CA VAL A 47 -2.41 -11.14 -0.54
C VAL A 47 -2.06 -11.75 -1.89
N ARG A 48 -2.75 -12.84 -2.25
CA ARG A 48 -2.67 -13.41 -3.60
C ARG A 48 -3.75 -12.80 -4.51
N VAL A 49 -3.34 -12.44 -5.72
CA VAL A 49 -4.22 -11.95 -6.80
C VAL A 49 -3.89 -12.75 -8.06
N GLY A 50 -4.63 -13.83 -8.29
CA GLY A 50 -4.26 -14.82 -9.30
C GLY A 50 -2.90 -15.44 -8.97
N GLU A 51 -1.98 -15.41 -9.92
CA GLU A 51 -0.61 -15.92 -9.78
C GLU A 51 0.34 -14.91 -9.08
N VAL A 52 -0.10 -13.67 -8.90
CA VAL A 52 0.71 -12.63 -8.26
C VAL A 52 0.53 -12.66 -6.74
N ARG A 53 1.63 -12.68 -6.01
CA ARG A 53 1.68 -12.51 -4.55
C ARG A 53 2.10 -11.08 -4.22
N VAL A 54 1.36 -10.42 -3.33
CA VAL A 54 1.67 -9.07 -2.83
C VAL A 54 1.92 -9.16 -1.33
N ARG A 55 3.14 -8.82 -0.92
CA ARG A 55 3.57 -8.77 0.48
C ARG A 55 3.64 -7.32 0.94
N ALA A 56 2.97 -6.99 2.02
CA ALA A 56 3.12 -5.70 2.67
C ALA A 56 4.37 -5.72 3.56
N VAL A 57 5.26 -4.75 3.37
CA VAL A 57 6.49 -4.60 4.16
C VAL A 57 6.48 -3.27 4.92
N PRO A 58 7.24 -3.14 6.01
CA PRO A 58 7.35 -1.87 6.73
C PRO A 58 7.80 -0.73 5.79
N ALA A 59 7.34 0.47 6.10
CA ALA A 59 7.92 1.71 5.59
C ALA A 59 8.08 2.68 6.76
N LEU A 60 9.28 3.22 6.93
CA LEU A 60 9.60 4.19 7.97
C LEU A 60 9.21 5.59 7.49
N HIS A 61 7.93 5.92 7.64
CA HIS A 61 7.39 7.24 7.36
C HIS A 61 6.25 7.58 8.31
N ASP A 62 6.07 8.87 8.63
CA ASP A 62 4.96 9.27 9.49
C ASP A 62 3.64 9.14 8.73
N GLY A 63 2.82 8.17 9.13
CA GLY A 63 1.50 7.90 8.56
C GLY A 63 0.42 8.96 8.84
N ARG A 64 0.79 10.14 9.36
CA ARG A 64 -0.13 11.24 9.65
C ARG A 64 -0.60 11.90 8.36
N ARG A 65 -1.89 12.25 8.33
CA ARG A 65 -2.49 13.02 7.23
C ARG A 65 -2.89 14.38 7.77
N LEU A 66 -1.95 15.31 7.90
CA LEU A 66 -2.25 16.70 8.28
C LEU A 66 -2.80 17.47 7.07
N PRO A 67 -3.82 18.35 7.23
CA PRO A 67 -4.61 18.64 8.43
C PRO A 67 -5.79 17.67 8.65
N VAL A 68 -5.93 16.65 7.80
CA VAL A 68 -7.07 15.73 7.68
C VAL A 68 -7.05 14.60 8.73
N GLY A 69 -7.05 14.99 10.00
CA GLY A 69 -7.41 14.14 11.14
C GLY A 69 -6.26 13.35 11.80
N PRO A 70 -6.48 12.89 13.05
CA PRO A 70 -5.43 12.29 13.90
C PRO A 70 -5.10 10.83 13.52
N ARG A 71 -5.77 10.28 12.50
CA ARG A 71 -5.68 8.85 12.18
C ARG A 71 -4.33 8.55 11.53
N LYS A 72 -3.41 7.99 12.32
CA LYS A 72 -2.18 7.40 11.83
C LYS A 72 -2.53 6.10 11.11
N VAL A 73 -2.41 6.11 9.78
CA VAL A 73 -2.50 4.90 8.96
C VAL A 73 -1.07 4.49 8.66
N PRO A 74 -0.65 3.24 8.91
CA PRO A 74 0.74 2.85 8.72
C PRO A 74 1.17 3.12 7.27
N ALA A 75 2.37 3.69 7.11
CA ALA A 75 3.07 3.66 5.85
C ALA A 75 3.50 2.22 5.59
N LEU A 76 3.36 1.77 4.35
CA LEU A 76 3.76 0.44 3.91
C LEU A 76 4.51 0.55 2.59
N GLY A 77 5.53 -0.30 2.44
CA GLY A 77 6.02 -0.71 1.13
C GLY A 77 5.31 -1.99 0.68
N TYR A 78 5.52 -2.37 -0.58
CA TYR A 78 4.95 -3.58 -1.16
C TYR A 78 6.00 -4.32 -1.98
N VAL A 79 6.08 -5.64 -1.77
CA VAL A 79 6.81 -6.55 -2.64
C VAL A 79 5.80 -7.32 -3.47
N VAL A 80 5.88 -7.16 -4.79
CA VAL A 80 5.00 -7.81 -5.76
C VAL A 80 5.80 -8.90 -6.47
N GLU A 81 5.32 -10.13 -6.37
CA GLU A 81 5.99 -11.34 -6.84
C GLU A 81 5.11 -12.03 -7.88
N GLY A 82 5.59 -12.09 -9.12
CA GLY A 82 5.02 -12.84 -10.23
C GLY A 82 6.15 -13.46 -11.04
N GLU A 83 6.24 -13.13 -12.33
CA GLU A 83 7.41 -13.48 -13.16
C GLU A 83 8.70 -12.81 -12.69
N ALA A 84 8.58 -11.62 -12.10
CA ALA A 84 9.65 -10.89 -11.43
C ALA A 84 9.20 -10.41 -10.05
N ARG A 85 10.17 -10.09 -9.19
CA ARG A 85 9.97 -9.58 -7.83
C ARG A 85 10.33 -8.10 -7.77
N THR A 86 9.30 -7.26 -7.65
CA THR A 86 9.44 -5.80 -7.59
C THR A 86 9.14 -5.29 -6.19
N TYR A 87 10.05 -4.50 -5.62
CA TYR A 87 9.81 -3.72 -4.41
C TYR A 87 9.36 -2.31 -4.76
N PHE A 88 8.17 -1.93 -4.32
CA PHE A 88 7.70 -0.54 -4.30
C PHE A 88 7.77 -0.02 -2.87
N ALA A 89 8.70 0.89 -2.62
CA ALA A 89 9.02 1.34 -1.25
C ALA A 89 7.94 2.23 -0.63
N GLY A 90 7.10 2.86 -1.45
CA GLY A 90 6.28 3.98 -0.99
C GLY A 90 7.17 5.16 -0.59
N ASP A 91 6.71 5.94 0.39
CA ASP A 91 7.54 6.93 1.06
C ASP A 91 8.13 6.27 2.31
N THR A 92 9.45 6.18 2.38
CA THR A 92 10.18 5.56 3.49
C THR A 92 11.58 6.12 3.55
N GLY A 93 12.09 6.33 4.78
CA GLY A 93 13.52 6.40 5.02
C GLY A 93 14.20 5.02 5.00
N LEU A 94 15.52 5.00 5.09
CA LEU A 94 16.29 3.79 5.39
C LEU A 94 16.05 3.35 6.84
N TYR A 95 16.01 2.05 7.07
CA TYR A 95 15.91 1.43 8.40
C TYR A 95 16.65 0.08 8.40
N ASP A 96 17.15 -0.34 9.56
CA ASP A 96 18.12 -1.43 9.68
C ASP A 96 17.60 -2.76 9.14
N GLU A 97 16.34 -3.07 9.39
CA GLU A 97 15.70 -4.33 8.98
C GLU A 97 15.15 -4.30 7.54
N MET A 98 15.43 -3.25 6.75
CA MET A 98 14.85 -3.08 5.40
C MET A 98 15.22 -4.25 4.48
N ALA A 99 16.49 -4.64 4.45
CA ALA A 99 16.95 -5.72 3.59
C ALA A 99 16.28 -7.07 3.94
N GLU A 100 16.10 -7.36 5.24
CA GLU A 100 15.41 -8.56 5.71
C GLU A 100 13.92 -8.53 5.36
N ALA A 101 13.26 -7.40 5.65
CA ALA A 101 11.83 -7.25 5.42
C ALA A 101 11.46 -7.33 3.93
N VAL A 102 12.26 -6.69 3.07
CA VAL A 102 12.05 -6.66 1.61
C VAL A 102 12.47 -7.98 0.97
N GLY A 103 13.63 -8.53 1.37
CA GLY A 103 14.27 -9.68 0.75
C GLY A 103 14.84 -9.38 -0.64
N ALA A 104 15.40 -10.40 -1.31
CA ALA A 104 15.95 -10.25 -2.66
C ALA A 104 14.86 -9.83 -3.66
N VAL A 105 15.12 -8.83 -4.48
CA VAL A 105 14.21 -8.30 -5.51
C VAL A 105 14.97 -8.07 -6.81
N ASP A 106 14.29 -8.19 -7.94
CA ASP A 106 14.87 -7.91 -9.26
C ASP A 106 14.85 -6.40 -9.55
N VAL A 107 13.83 -5.71 -9.04
CA VAL A 107 13.61 -4.27 -9.26
C VAL A 107 13.19 -3.60 -7.96
N ALA A 108 13.73 -2.41 -7.69
CA ALA A 108 13.32 -1.55 -6.59
C ALA A 108 12.91 -0.16 -7.08
N LEU A 109 11.71 0.27 -6.72
CA LEU A 109 11.16 1.60 -6.96
C LEU A 109 11.26 2.40 -5.66
N LEU A 110 12.35 3.16 -5.54
CA LEU A 110 12.71 3.89 -4.33
C LEU A 110 12.35 5.38 -4.44
N PRO A 111 11.94 6.03 -3.34
CA PRO A 111 11.82 7.48 -3.31
C PRO A 111 13.21 8.12 -3.47
N VAL A 112 13.33 9.11 -4.35
CA VAL A 112 14.59 9.83 -4.64
C VAL A 112 14.58 11.28 -4.13
N GLY A 113 13.49 11.73 -3.50
CA GLY A 113 13.33 13.07 -2.94
C GLY A 113 12.32 13.06 -1.79
N GLY A 114 12.44 13.99 -0.86
CA GLY A 114 11.70 14.00 0.42
C GLY A 114 12.58 14.20 1.67
N TRP A 115 13.88 14.50 1.50
CA TRP A 115 14.75 14.90 2.59
C TRP A 115 14.39 16.32 3.06
N GLY A 116 13.80 16.40 4.26
CA GLY A 116 13.45 17.63 4.97
C GLY A 116 12.64 17.33 6.22
#